data_AF-A0A932RQM3-F1
#
_entry.id   AF-A0A932RQM3-F1
#
_cell.length_a   1.000
_cell.length_b   1.000
_cell.length_c   1.000
_cell.angle_alpha   90.00
_cell.angle_beta   90.00
_cell.angle_gamma   90.00
#
_symmetry.space_group_name_H-M   'P 1'
#
loop_
_entity.id
_entity.type
_entity.pdbx_description
1 polymer ?
#
loop_
_entity_poly.entity_id
_entity_poly.type
_entity_poly.pdbx_seq_one_letter_code
_entity_poly.pdbx_strand_id
1 'polypeptide(L)'
;MARGTWQDFIDKFGFNDGESVDTLDYAARDFLVRKLNKDSRMLRNRVRAVAYDFAGVHNGCRILLVKDTGRVKLKNRMEGDLPASIKFAELPPELGDDIDEIVYESYDKAWDALIPSSRSKRRRSTK
;
A
#
# COMPACT_ATOMS: atom_id res chain seq x y z
N MET A 1 0.46 -18.36 -4.93
CA MET A 1 1.03 -17.00 -4.96
C MET A 1 1.63 -16.73 -3.61
N ALA A 2 2.92 -16.37 -3.56
CA ALA A 2 3.52 -15.85 -2.33
C ALA A 2 2.94 -14.45 -2.07
N ARG A 3 2.78 -14.06 -0.80
CA ARG A 3 2.44 -12.68 -0.44
C ARG A 3 3.74 -11.88 -0.40
N GLY A 4 3.74 -10.68 -0.98
CA GLY A 4 4.85 -9.75 -0.80
C GLY A 4 4.98 -9.27 0.65
N THR A 5 6.17 -8.81 0.99
CA THR A 5 6.58 -8.23 2.27
C THR A 5 6.50 -6.71 2.23
N TRP A 6 6.67 -6.04 3.38
CA TRP A 6 6.82 -4.59 3.41
C TRP A 6 7.97 -4.09 2.52
N GLN A 7 9.10 -4.80 2.53
CA GLN A 7 10.28 -4.43 1.75
C GLN A 7 9.97 -4.38 0.25
N ASP A 8 9.15 -5.33 -0.24
CA ASP A 8 8.75 -5.38 -1.65
C ASP A 8 7.98 -4.14 -2.10
N PHE A 9 7.24 -3.50 -1.20
CA PHE A 9 6.52 -2.26 -1.50
C PHE A 9 7.40 -1.00 -1.42
N ILE A 10 8.48 -0.98 -0.64
CA ILE A 10 9.29 0.25 -0.47
C ILE A 10 10.59 0.26 -1.28
N ASP A 11 11.10 -0.92 -1.62
CA ASP A 11 12.36 -1.04 -2.35
C ASP A 11 12.18 -0.65 -3.82
N LYS A 12 13.19 0.01 -4.38
CA LYS A 12 13.27 0.31 -5.81
C LYS A 12 13.33 -0.99 -6.64
N PHE A 13 13.94 -2.03 -6.09
CA PHE A 13 14.12 -3.33 -6.74
C PHE A 13 13.16 -4.41 -6.24
N GLY A 14 12.19 -4.07 -5.37
CA GLY A 14 11.33 -5.01 -4.62
C GLY A 14 10.73 -6.16 -5.42
N PHE A 15 9.50 -6.04 -5.90
CA PHE A 15 8.87 -7.05 -6.78
C PHE A 15 9.59 -7.29 -8.12
N ASN A 16 10.85 -6.86 -8.27
CA ASN A 16 11.59 -6.97 -9.50
C ASN A 16 13.00 -7.50 -9.25
N ASP A 17 13.00 -8.81 -8.98
CA ASP A 17 14.07 -9.75 -9.30
C ASP A 17 13.60 -10.70 -10.44
N GLY A 18 12.85 -10.16 -11.42
CA GLY A 18 12.39 -10.88 -12.62
C GLY A 18 10.93 -11.37 -12.64
N GLU A 19 10.16 -11.23 -11.56
CA GLU A 19 8.73 -11.55 -11.56
C GLU A 19 7.88 -10.33 -11.98
N SER A 20 6.84 -10.57 -12.78
CA SER A 20 5.86 -9.54 -13.10
C SER A 20 5.01 -9.23 -11.86
N VAL A 21 4.81 -7.96 -11.53
CA VAL A 21 3.87 -7.55 -10.48
C VAL A 21 2.46 -8.01 -10.87
N ASP A 22 1.82 -8.78 -9.99
CA ASP A 22 0.48 -9.30 -10.23
C ASP A 22 -0.60 -8.28 -9.88
N THR A 23 -1.80 -8.48 -10.45
CA THR A 23 -2.98 -7.65 -10.14
C THR A 23 -3.32 -7.67 -8.63
N LEU A 24 -3.03 -8.80 -7.97
CA LEU A 24 -3.20 -8.95 -6.52
C LEU A 24 -2.31 -8.00 -5.74
N ASP A 25 -1.05 -7.82 -6.14
CA ASP A 25 -0.09 -6.96 -5.45
C ASP A 25 -0.50 -5.49 -5.55
N TYR A 26 -0.94 -5.07 -6.73
CA TYR A 26 -1.49 -3.73 -6.94
C TYR A 26 -2.73 -3.47 -6.07
N ALA A 27 -3.62 -4.45 -5.96
CA ALA A 27 -4.78 -4.34 -5.09
C ALA A 27 -4.38 -4.31 -3.60
N ALA A 28 -3.44 -5.16 -3.19
CA ALA A 28 -2.91 -5.20 -1.82
C ALA A 28 -2.26 -3.87 -1.44
N ARG A 29 -1.48 -3.26 -2.36
CA ARG A 29 -0.91 -1.92 -2.18
C ARG A 29 -1.96 -0.87 -1.88
N ASP A 30 -3.05 -0.85 -2.65
CA ASP A 30 -4.11 0.14 -2.47
C ASP A 30 -4.78 0.01 -1.10
N PHE A 31 -4.99 -1.23 -0.63
CA PHE A 31 -5.49 -1.48 0.73
C PHE A 31 -4.48 -1.08 1.80
N LEU A 32 -3.20 -1.41 1.59
CA LEU A 32 -2.10 -1.08 2.50
C LEU A 32 -1.96 0.44 2.67
N VAL A 33 -1.91 1.20 1.57
CA VAL A 33 -1.86 2.68 1.60
C VAL A 33 -3.05 3.26 2.36
N ARG A 34 -4.26 2.74 2.14
CA ARG A 34 -5.47 3.20 2.87
C ARG A 34 -5.39 2.89 4.35
N LYS A 35 -4.85 1.73 4.72
CA LYS A 35 -4.73 1.29 6.11
C LYS A 35 -3.66 2.11 6.85
N LEU A 36 -2.49 2.26 6.26
CA LEU A 36 -1.41 3.10 6.77
C LEU A 36 -1.87 4.56 6.98
N ASN A 37 -2.58 5.14 6.01
CA ASN A 37 -3.07 6.52 6.14
C ASN A 37 -4.18 6.72 7.18
N LYS A 38 -4.74 5.64 7.73
CA LYS A 38 -5.71 5.66 8.84
C LYS A 38 -5.08 5.22 10.16
N ASP A 39 -3.86 4.70 10.14
CA ASP A 39 -3.18 4.26 11.35
C ASP A 39 -2.81 5.48 12.20
N SER A 40 -3.13 5.41 13.49
CA SER A 40 -2.90 6.52 14.42
C SER A 40 -1.41 6.85 14.56
N ARG A 41 -0.52 5.86 14.44
CA ARG A 41 0.94 6.02 14.49
C ARG A 41 1.46 6.86 13.33
N MET A 42 0.94 6.62 12.13
CA MET A 42 1.26 7.39 10.93
C MET A 42 0.78 8.84 11.08
N LEU A 43 -0.46 9.03 11.52
CA LEU A 43 -1.06 10.36 11.75
C LEU A 43 -0.28 11.17 12.80
N ARG A 44 0.07 10.55 13.94
CA ARG A 44 0.87 11.20 15.00
C ARG A 44 2.23 11.66 14.50
N ASN A 45 2.89 10.84 13.67
CA ASN A 45 4.20 11.14 13.11
C ASN A 45 4.15 12.06 11.87
N ARG A 46 2.95 12.51 11.48
CA ARG A 46 2.67 13.26 10.25
C ARG A 46 3.31 12.58 9.03
N VAL A 47 3.15 11.27 8.94
CA VAL A 47 3.61 10.46 7.81
C VAL A 47 2.40 10.02 7.01
N ARG A 48 2.54 10.08 5.69
CA ARG A 48 1.53 9.65 4.74
C ARG A 48 2.14 8.64 3.78
N ALA A 49 1.44 7.54 3.55
CA ALA A 49 1.75 6.56 2.53
C ALA A 49 1.10 6.98 1.20
N VAL A 50 1.83 6.82 0.10
CA VAL A 50 1.36 7.17 -1.25
C VAL A 50 1.73 6.03 -2.20
N ALA A 51 0.76 5.52 -2.95
CA ALA A 51 1.04 4.60 -4.05
C ALA A 51 1.78 5.36 -5.15
N TYR A 52 2.89 4.81 -5.61
CA TYR A 52 3.74 5.44 -6.60
C TYR A 52 3.96 4.50 -7.78
N ASP A 53 3.43 4.91 -8.93
CA ASP A 53 3.62 4.22 -10.20
C ASP A 53 4.55 5.07 -11.07
N PHE A 54 5.77 4.60 -11.28
CA PHE A 54 6.70 5.29 -12.16
C PHE A 54 6.97 4.46 -13.40
N ALA A 55 6.81 5.07 -14.56
CA ALA A 55 7.14 4.45 -15.83
C ALA A 55 8.66 4.30 -15.93
N GLY A 56 9.15 3.06 -16.09
CA GLY A 56 10.57 2.77 -16.29
C GLY A 56 11.40 2.46 -15.03
N VAL A 57 10.76 2.24 -13.87
CA VAL A 57 11.42 1.58 -12.73
C VAL A 57 11.10 0.09 -12.70
N HIS A 58 12.01 -0.65 -12.07
CA HIS A 58 11.85 -2.08 -11.85
C HIS A 58 10.60 -2.36 -10.98
N ASN A 59 10.43 -1.70 -9.84
CA ASN A 59 9.22 -1.88 -9.03
C ASN A 59 8.08 -0.94 -9.43
N GLY A 60 7.14 -1.44 -10.24
CA GLY A 60 5.91 -0.74 -10.61
C GLY A 60 4.85 -0.67 -9.50
N CYS A 61 5.05 -1.31 -8.34
CA CYS A 61 4.08 -1.42 -7.25
C CYS A 61 4.54 -0.71 -5.97
N ARG A 62 5.23 0.43 -6.10
CA ARG A 62 5.92 1.03 -4.96
C ARG A 62 4.99 1.85 -4.06
N ILE A 63 5.34 1.94 -2.78
CA ILE A 63 4.78 2.85 -1.77
C ILE A 63 5.89 3.82 -1.34
N LEU A 64 5.55 5.10 -1.31
CA LEU A 64 6.40 6.14 -0.75
C LEU A 64 5.83 6.63 0.56
N LEU A 65 6.70 6.78 1.55
CA LEU A 65 6.39 7.45 2.80
C LEU A 65 6.86 8.90 2.71
N VAL A 66 5.95 9.83 2.98
CA VAL A 66 6.21 11.26 2.86
C VAL A 66 5.73 11.98 4.11
N LYS A 67 6.43 13.06 4.49
CA LYS A 67 5.96 13.94 5.56
C LYS A 67 4.77 14.74 5.08
N ASP A 68 3.64 14.57 5.79
CA ASP A 68 2.48 15.41 5.59
C ASP A 68 2.72 16.78 6.23
N THR A 69 3.10 17.73 5.39
CA THR A 69 3.32 19.12 5.80
C THR A 69 2.05 19.95 5.73
N GLY A 70 0.92 19.39 5.26
CA GLY A 70 -0.34 20.10 4.97
C GLY A 70 -0.24 21.10 3.81
N ARG A 71 0.96 21.35 3.27
CA ARG A 71 1.21 22.33 2.21
C ARG A 71 0.98 21.80 0.81
N VAL A 72 1.02 20.48 0.64
CA VAL A 72 0.86 19.82 -0.66
C VAL A 72 -0.34 18.89 -0.58
N LYS A 73 -1.34 19.10 -1.43
CA LYS A 73 -2.43 18.13 -1.64
C LYS A 73 -1.87 16.92 -2.38
N LEU A 74 -1.27 16.00 -1.63
CA LEU A 74 -0.81 14.73 -2.17
C LEU A 74 -2.04 13.88 -2.52
N LYS A 75 -2.05 13.36 -3.75
CA LYS A 75 -2.98 12.31 -4.15
C LYS A 75 -2.55 11.00 -3.48
N ASN A 76 -3.49 10.09 -3.29
CA ASN A 76 -3.17 8.74 -2.76
C ASN A 76 -2.38 7.89 -3.75
N ARG A 77 -2.36 8.30 -5.02
CA ARG A 77 -1.61 7.71 -6.12
C ARG A 77 -0.89 8.82 -6.87
N MET A 78 0.40 8.63 -7.10
CA MET A 78 1.26 9.55 -7.85
C MET A 78 1.83 8.79 -9.06
N GLU A 79 1.80 9.44 -10.22
CA GLU A 79 2.31 8.93 -11.48
C GLU A 79 3.35 9.92 -12.00
N GLY A 80 4.49 9.43 -12.48
CA GLY A 80 5.57 10.28 -13.01
C GLY A 80 6.41 10.98 -11.94
N ASP A 81 7.07 12.09 -12.30
CA ASP A 81 8.05 12.74 -11.43
C ASP A 81 7.44 13.30 -10.14
N LEU A 82 8.12 13.02 -9.02
CA LEU A 82 7.75 13.56 -7.71
C LEU A 82 8.09 15.05 -7.65
N PRO A 83 7.16 15.90 -7.15
CA PRO A 83 7.47 17.30 -6.84
C PRO A 83 8.69 17.40 -5.93
N ALA A 84 9.64 18.27 -6.27
CA ALA A 84 10.86 18.50 -5.46
C ALA A 84 10.56 18.96 -4.02
N SER A 85 9.34 19.44 -3.76
CA SER A 85 8.87 19.85 -2.44
C SER A 85 8.49 18.67 -1.52
N ILE A 86 8.44 17.43 -2.04
CA ILE A 86 8.12 16.26 -1.23
C ILE A 86 9.31 15.94 -0.32
N LYS A 87 9.03 15.82 0.97
CA LYS A 87 9.98 15.31 1.95
C LYS A 87 9.64 13.86 2.24
N PHE A 88 10.57 12.95 1.96
CA PHE A 88 10.43 11.55 2.33
C PHE A 88 10.44 11.40 3.86
N ALA A 89 9.80 10.35 4.32
CA ALA A 89 9.74 9.95 5.71
C ALA A 89 10.10 8.46 5.82
N GLU A 90 10.48 8.06 7.01
CA GLU A 90 10.64 6.65 7.36
C GLU A 90 9.36 6.13 8.02
N LEU A 91 9.24 4.81 8.07
CA LEU A 91 8.19 4.15 8.82
C LEU A 91 8.36 4.47 10.31
N PRO A 92 7.31 4.88 11.03
CA PRO A 92 7.40 5.02 12.49
C PRO A 92 7.92 3.72 13.12
N PRO A 93 8.91 3.76 14.04
CA PRO A 93 9.48 2.55 14.64
C PRO A 93 8.42 1.66 15.31
N GLU A 94 7.45 2.29 15.96
CA GLU A 94 6.27 1.66 16.60
C GLU A 94 5.32 0.93 15.63
N LEU A 95 5.50 1.10 14.33
CA LEU A 95 4.77 0.41 13.28
C LEU A 95 5.62 -0.67 12.62
N GLY A 96 6.95 -0.65 12.81
CA GLY A 96 7.89 -1.59 12.20
C GLY A 96 7.63 -3.03 12.61
N ASP A 97 7.25 -3.27 13.87
CA ASP A 97 6.99 -4.62 14.37
C ASP A 97 5.69 -5.23 13.79
N ASP A 98 4.72 -4.39 13.43
CA ASP A 98 3.39 -4.81 12.96
C ASP A 98 3.24 -4.72 11.44
N ILE A 99 4.24 -4.18 10.72
CA ILE A 99 4.07 -3.78 9.33
C ILE A 99 3.76 -4.97 8.41
N ASP A 100 4.41 -6.10 8.64
CA ASP A 100 4.19 -7.31 7.84
C ASP A 100 2.81 -7.92 8.09
N GLU A 101 2.29 -7.82 9.32
CA GLU A 101 0.90 -8.22 9.61
C GLU A 101 -0.09 -7.34 8.82
N ILE A 102 0.13 -6.03 8.81
CA ILE A 102 -0.70 -5.08 8.07
C ILE A 102 -0.62 -5.35 6.55
N VAL A 103 0.55 -5.73 6.05
CA VAL A 103 0.73 -6.16 4.66
C VAL A 103 -0.11 -7.41 4.39
N TYR A 104 -0.02 -8.44 5.23
CA TYR A 104 -0.79 -9.68 5.05
C TYR A 104 -2.30 -9.46 5.09
N GLU A 105 -2.80 -8.66 6.03
CA GLU A 105 -4.21 -8.30 6.07
C GLU A 105 -4.66 -7.53 4.82
N SER A 106 -3.76 -6.75 4.21
CA SER A 106 -4.03 -6.05 2.95
C SER A 106 -4.14 -7.01 1.77
N TYR A 107 -3.31 -8.07 1.74
CA TYR A 107 -3.45 -9.17 0.78
C TYR A 107 -4.77 -9.93 0.95
N ASP A 108 -5.19 -10.22 2.18
CA ASP A 108 -6.48 -10.89 2.42
C ASP A 108 -7.65 -10.06 1.88
N LYS A 109 -7.63 -8.74 2.09
CA LYS A 109 -8.64 -7.83 1.53
C LYS A 109 -8.58 -7.75 0.01
N ALA A 110 -7.38 -7.74 -0.56
CA ALA A 110 -7.19 -7.75 -2.01
C ALA A 110 -7.73 -9.04 -2.64
N TRP A 111 -7.46 -10.18 -2.01
CA TRP A 111 -7.94 -11.48 -2.44
C TRP A 111 -9.48 -11.56 -2.42
N ASP A 112 -10.09 -11.15 -1.31
CA ASP A 112 -11.56 -11.09 -1.17
C ASP A 112 -12.22 -10.18 -2.23
N ALA A 113 -11.53 -9.11 -2.64
CA ALA A 113 -12.02 -8.17 -3.64
C ALA A 113 -11.88 -8.67 -5.08
N LEU A 114 -10.78 -9.37 -5.39
CA LEU A 114 -10.47 -9.84 -6.75
C LEU A 114 -11.08 -11.22 -7.08
N ILE A 115 -11.24 -12.06 -6.07
CA ILE A 115 -11.91 -13.36 -6.21
C ILE A 115 -13.15 -13.27 -5.33
N PRO A 116 -14.30 -12.82 -5.87
CA PRO A 116 -15.55 -12.85 -5.15
C PRO A 116 -15.91 -14.32 -4.96
N SER A 117 -15.43 -14.92 -3.87
CA SER A 117 -15.98 -16.19 -3.41
C SER A 117 -17.48 -15.98 -3.25
N SER A 118 -18.23 -17.02 -3.55
CA SER A 118 -19.69 -17.15 -3.59
C SER A 118 -20.43 -16.88 -2.26
N ARG A 119 -19.91 -15.97 -1.42
CA ARG A 119 -20.53 -15.44 -0.19
C ARG A 119 -21.76 -14.55 -0.45
N SER A 120 -22.24 -14.45 -1.69
CA SER A 120 -23.60 -14.02 -2.01
C SER A 120 -24.60 -15.18 -1.83
N LYS A 121 -24.80 -15.69 -0.61
CA LYS A 121 -25.98 -16.51 -0.25
C LYS A 121 -26.24 -16.59 1.26
N ARG A 122 -26.18 -15.45 1.96
CA ARG A 122 -26.87 -15.28 3.26
C ARG A 122 -27.53 -13.91 3.33
N ARG A 123 -28.41 -13.62 2.37
CA ARG A 123 -29.47 -12.62 2.60
C ARG A 123 -30.56 -13.31 3.42
N ARG A 124 -30.70 -12.83 4.65
CA ARG A 124 -31.78 -13.07 5.62
C ARG A 124 -33.08 -13.60 4.99
N SER A 125 -33.40 -14.85 5.31
CA SER A 125 -34.80 -15.27 5.42
C SER A 125 -35.25 -14.88 6.83
N THR A 126 -35.81 -13.68 6.97
CA THR A 126 -36.67 -13.34 8.11
C THR A 126 -38.08 -13.26 7.53
N LYS A 127 -38.83 -14.35 7.69
CA LYS A 127 -40.28 -14.32 7.73
C LYS A 127 -40.72 -13.79 9.10
#